data_AF-A0A5C7F889-F1
#
_entry.id   AF-A0A5C7F889-F1
#
_cell.length_a   1.000
_cell.length_b   1.000
_cell.length_c   1.000
_cell.angle_alpha   90.00
_cell.angle_beta   90.00
_cell.angle_gamma   90.00
#
_symmetry.space_group_name_H-M   'P 1'
#
loop_
_entity.id
_entity.type
_entity.pdbx_description
1 polymer ?
#
loop_
_entity_poly.entity_id
_entity_poly.type
_entity_poly.pdbx_seq_one_letter_code
_entity_poly.pdbx_strand_id
1 'polypeptide(L)'
;MAFHFTDRSRFFTVTVLHTFVFRSLMLRVLLIISVTFILTENVFTQGLSDSPQRVLSNAFEKGNLMVALSDHQWRPGLNLAAAHLAIGGTVSLNVSLEEGVEYVFVASGPYEQADVDLYLRDSTGTILARDQQEDGTPVVEFRAPANGAYQLQLHLVAANEEMAYVALSLLCRRGRQIPEQDYHKVATGFFAAAHKVRASVPGIDWQKQPGEWCLFGYSLRENEGATLRKLQHPEGQKIIAAAAGPEPAEISLYLGTDDGQIVAKTQQATAYPLLDYSNPAVSDLDLRLDVERARAHILVLVGVFQ
;
A
#
# COMPACT_ATOMS: atom_id res chain seq x y z
N MET A 1 -33.54 44.74 -63.25
CA MET A 1 -34.09 44.29 -61.95
C MET A 1 -32.89 43.98 -61.07
N ALA A 2 -32.34 44.84 -60.22
CA ALA A 2 -32.88 45.80 -59.25
C ALA A 2 -33.50 45.13 -58.00
N PHE A 3 -32.99 45.57 -56.84
CA PHE A 3 -33.43 45.39 -55.44
C PHE A 3 -33.01 44.09 -54.71
N HIS A 4 -32.69 44.07 -53.42
CA HIS A 4 -32.16 45.05 -52.46
C HIS A 4 -31.76 44.28 -51.18
N PHE A 5 -30.81 44.82 -50.42
CA PHE A 5 -30.37 44.42 -49.08
C PHE A 5 -31.52 44.34 -48.04
N THR A 6 -31.42 43.42 -47.06
CA THR A 6 -31.54 43.77 -45.62
C THR A 6 -30.89 42.72 -44.70
N ASP A 7 -30.00 43.25 -43.87
CA ASP A 7 -29.34 42.72 -42.67
C ASP A 7 -30.33 42.36 -41.54
N ARG A 8 -29.99 41.35 -40.73
CA ARG A 8 -30.32 41.31 -39.28
C ARG A 8 -29.43 40.32 -38.54
N SER A 9 -28.32 40.85 -38.04
CA SER A 9 -27.62 40.41 -36.83
C SER A 9 -28.56 40.23 -35.62
N ARG A 10 -28.50 39.08 -34.92
CA ARG A 10 -28.77 38.95 -33.46
C ARG A 10 -28.05 37.73 -32.84
N PHE A 11 -27.08 38.05 -31.99
CA PHE A 11 -26.69 37.44 -30.71
C PHE A 11 -27.14 36.02 -30.37
N PHE A 12 -26.16 35.13 -30.13
CA PHE A 12 -26.21 34.21 -28.98
C PHE A 12 -24.80 34.06 -28.37
N THR A 13 -24.57 34.82 -27.30
CA THR A 13 -23.51 34.56 -26.33
C THR A 13 -24.05 33.45 -25.40
N VAL A 14 -23.57 32.21 -25.55
CA VAL A 14 -23.90 31.14 -24.60
C VAL A 14 -22.85 31.13 -23.50
N THR A 15 -23.31 31.63 -22.37
CA THR A 15 -22.80 31.59 -21.00
C THR A 15 -21.94 30.35 -20.68
N VAL A 16 -20.62 30.53 -20.59
CA VAL A 16 -19.70 29.62 -19.87
C VAL A 16 -19.74 30.05 -18.40
N LEU A 17 -20.73 29.57 -17.65
CA LEU A 17 -20.81 29.84 -16.21
C LEU A 17 -21.65 28.76 -15.50
N HIS A 18 -21.21 27.50 -15.57
CA HIS A 18 -21.84 26.43 -14.78
C HIS A 18 -20.87 25.44 -14.12
N THR A 19 -19.55 25.64 -14.29
CA THR A 19 -18.55 24.71 -13.73
C THR A 19 -18.00 25.14 -12.37
N PHE A 20 -18.24 26.39 -11.93
CA PHE A 20 -17.65 26.91 -10.68
C PHE A 20 -18.54 26.75 -9.44
N VAL A 21 -19.87 26.70 -9.60
CA VAL A 21 -20.81 26.62 -8.45
C VAL A 21 -20.93 25.19 -7.90
N PHE A 22 -20.71 24.16 -8.73
CA PHE A 22 -20.80 22.75 -8.30
C PHE A 22 -19.63 22.31 -7.40
N ARG A 23 -18.43 22.90 -7.57
CA ARG A 23 -17.27 22.60 -6.68
C ARG A 23 -17.45 23.16 -5.27
N SER A 24 -18.15 24.29 -5.10
CA SER A 24 -18.34 24.92 -3.79
C SER A 24 -19.44 24.25 -2.94
N LEU A 25 -20.41 23.57 -3.57
CA LEU A 25 -21.46 22.85 -2.85
C LEU A 25 -20.99 21.47 -2.38
N MET A 26 -20.12 20.80 -3.16
CA MET A 26 -19.52 19.50 -2.79
C MET A 26 -18.60 19.60 -1.56
N LEU A 27 -17.84 20.69 -1.44
CA LEU A 27 -16.95 20.92 -0.29
C LEU A 27 -17.72 21.11 1.04
N ARG A 28 -18.94 21.66 0.98
CA ARG A 28 -19.80 21.87 2.16
C ARG A 28 -20.60 20.63 2.55
N VAL A 29 -20.90 19.75 1.61
CA VAL A 29 -21.53 18.45 1.91
C VAL A 29 -20.50 17.46 2.49
N LEU A 30 -19.24 17.51 2.03
CA LEU A 30 -18.17 16.73 2.66
C LEU A 30 -17.97 17.10 4.14
N LEU A 31 -17.97 18.40 4.47
CA LEU A 31 -17.77 18.87 5.85
C LEU A 31 -18.88 18.44 6.82
N ILE A 32 -20.11 18.26 6.34
CA ILE A 32 -21.27 17.86 7.18
C ILE A 32 -21.28 16.34 7.40
N ILE A 33 -20.78 15.55 6.44
CA ILE A 33 -20.63 14.09 6.61
C ILE A 33 -19.49 13.79 7.60
N SER A 34 -18.43 14.59 7.63
CA SER A 34 -17.35 14.48 8.63
C SER A 34 -17.83 14.69 10.07
N VAL A 35 -18.82 15.56 10.30
CA VAL A 35 -19.28 15.91 11.66
C VAL A 35 -20.30 14.93 12.22
N THR A 36 -21.02 14.19 11.36
CA THR A 36 -22.09 13.29 11.82
C THR A 36 -21.61 11.85 12.06
N PHE A 37 -20.45 11.47 11.52
CA PHE A 37 -19.87 10.14 11.74
C PHE A 37 -19.13 9.99 13.09
N ILE A 38 -19.03 11.05 13.89
CA ILE A 38 -18.22 11.09 15.12
C ILE A 38 -18.93 10.41 16.33
N LEU A 39 -20.18 9.96 16.23
CA LEU A 39 -20.96 9.58 17.42
C LEU A 39 -21.29 8.08 17.59
N THR A 40 -20.70 7.16 16.82
CA THR A 40 -20.95 5.71 17.01
C THR A 40 -19.71 4.80 16.98
N GLU A 41 -18.50 5.31 17.17
CA GLU A 41 -17.30 4.47 17.34
C GLU A 41 -16.62 4.70 18.69
N ASN A 42 -17.19 4.14 19.76
CA ASN A 42 -16.60 4.21 21.10
C ASN A 42 -16.52 2.83 21.78
N VAL A 43 -16.06 1.79 21.06
CA VAL A 43 -15.80 0.46 21.67
C VAL A 43 -14.42 -0.16 21.29
N PHE A 44 -13.56 0.46 20.48
CA PHE A 44 -12.22 -0.10 20.18
C PHE A 44 -11.01 0.85 20.33
N THR A 45 -11.19 2.01 20.97
CA THR A 45 -10.12 2.98 21.23
C THR A 45 -9.45 2.79 22.60
N GLN A 46 -9.15 1.55 22.98
CA GLN A 46 -8.24 1.29 24.10
C GLN A 46 -6.89 0.78 23.57
N GLY A 47 -5.92 1.70 23.53
CA GLY A 47 -4.49 1.36 23.59
C GLY A 47 -3.90 0.65 22.37
N LEU A 48 -4.30 1.00 21.15
CA LEU A 48 -3.49 0.64 19.98
C LEU A 48 -2.22 1.49 19.99
N SER A 49 -1.25 0.99 20.77
CA SER A 49 0.18 1.24 20.63
C SER A 49 0.56 1.26 19.15
N ASP A 50 1.59 2.01 18.81
CA ASP A 50 2.14 2.00 17.46
C ASP A 50 2.30 0.56 16.91
N SER A 51 1.60 0.27 15.82
CA SER A 51 1.46 -1.07 15.28
C SER A 51 1.34 -1.05 13.75
N PRO A 52 1.84 -2.09 13.06
CA PRO A 52 1.75 -2.16 11.61
C PRO A 52 0.29 -2.27 11.15
N GLN A 53 -0.59 -2.84 11.97
CA GLN A 53 -2.03 -2.91 11.68
C GLN A 53 -2.65 -1.52 11.52
N ARG A 54 -2.39 -0.63 12.48
CA ARG A 54 -2.97 0.72 12.45
C ARG A 54 -2.53 1.49 11.21
N VAL A 55 -1.22 1.53 10.94
CA VAL A 55 -0.72 2.31 9.79
C VAL A 55 -1.12 1.71 8.45
N LEU A 56 -1.22 0.38 8.35
CA LEU A 56 -1.69 -0.27 7.14
C LEU A 56 -3.17 0.05 6.89
N SER A 57 -4.01 0.07 7.93
CA SER A 57 -5.42 0.49 7.80
C SER A 57 -5.52 1.95 7.39
N ASN A 58 -4.75 2.85 7.99
CA ASN A 58 -4.72 4.25 7.57
C ASN A 58 -4.30 4.40 6.10
N ALA A 59 -3.26 3.69 5.67
CA ALA A 59 -2.85 3.68 4.26
C ALA A 59 -3.94 3.11 3.36
N PHE A 60 -4.63 2.04 3.77
CA PHE A 60 -5.74 1.46 3.02
C PHE A 60 -6.91 2.44 2.86
N GLU A 61 -7.34 3.08 3.94
CA GLU A 61 -8.41 4.07 3.95
C GLU A 61 -8.09 5.27 3.05
N LYS A 62 -6.88 5.81 3.13
CA LYS A 62 -6.39 6.89 2.26
C LYS A 62 -6.33 6.44 0.80
N GLY A 63 -5.89 5.21 0.55
CA GLY A 63 -5.93 4.59 -0.78
C GLY A 63 -7.35 4.50 -1.33
N ASN A 64 -8.32 4.05 -0.52
CA ASN A 64 -9.73 3.99 -0.90
C ASN A 64 -10.33 5.38 -1.16
N LEU A 65 -9.93 6.39 -0.41
CA LEU A 65 -10.32 7.78 -0.68
C LEU A 65 -9.83 8.21 -2.07
N MET A 66 -8.59 7.89 -2.43
CA MET A 66 -8.06 8.17 -3.77
C MET A 66 -8.78 7.38 -4.88
N VAL A 67 -9.16 6.11 -4.61
CA VAL A 67 -9.97 5.31 -5.53
C VAL A 67 -11.36 5.94 -5.73
N ALA A 68 -11.97 6.48 -4.68
CA ALA A 68 -13.29 7.11 -4.76
C ALA A 68 -13.28 8.46 -5.48
N LEU A 69 -12.17 9.19 -5.42
CA LEU A 69 -12.05 10.56 -5.94
C LEU A 69 -11.39 10.65 -7.33
N SER A 70 -10.84 9.55 -7.86
CA SER A 70 -10.11 9.52 -9.13
C SER A 70 -10.48 8.30 -9.98
N ASP A 71 -9.81 8.11 -11.12
CA ASP A 71 -9.90 6.91 -11.95
C ASP A 71 -8.79 5.87 -11.65
N HIS A 72 -8.10 6.04 -10.52
CA HIS A 72 -7.12 5.08 -10.02
C HIS A 72 -7.78 3.96 -9.22
N GLN A 73 -7.12 2.81 -9.21
CA GLN A 73 -7.50 1.61 -8.47
C GLN A 73 -6.25 0.97 -7.87
N TRP A 74 -6.40 -0.04 -7.02
CA TRP A 74 -5.26 -0.70 -6.38
C TRP A 74 -4.35 -1.36 -7.41
N ARG A 75 -3.04 -1.16 -7.28
CA ARG A 75 -2.06 -1.73 -8.23
C ARG A 75 -2.13 -3.27 -8.22
N PRO A 76 -2.10 -3.95 -9.39
CA PRO A 76 -1.88 -5.40 -9.46
C PRO A 76 -0.54 -5.81 -8.86
N GLY A 77 -0.47 -6.98 -8.21
CA GLY A 77 0.72 -7.37 -7.45
C GLY A 77 0.84 -6.52 -6.19
N LEU A 78 2.05 -6.04 -5.86
CA LEU A 78 2.32 -5.27 -4.64
C LEU A 78 1.54 -3.95 -4.64
N ASN A 79 0.75 -3.73 -3.59
CA ASN A 79 -0.12 -2.54 -3.46
C ASN A 79 -0.20 -1.93 -2.07
N LEU A 80 0.28 -2.63 -1.05
CA LEU A 80 0.44 -2.11 0.29
C LEU A 80 1.82 -2.53 0.83
N ALA A 81 2.41 -1.71 1.67
CA ALA A 81 3.59 -2.09 2.44
C ALA A 81 3.65 -1.31 3.76
N ALA A 82 4.25 -1.88 4.80
CA ALA A 82 4.53 -1.18 6.05
C ALA A 82 5.92 -1.53 6.61
N ALA A 83 6.53 -0.56 7.28
CA ALA A 83 7.87 -0.60 7.83
C ALA A 83 7.91 0.11 9.19
N HIS A 84 8.98 -0.10 9.96
CA HIS A 84 9.21 0.55 11.25
C HIS A 84 10.49 1.40 11.14
N LEU A 85 10.38 2.70 11.37
CA LEU A 85 11.47 3.67 11.17
C LEU A 85 11.78 4.42 12.45
N ALA A 86 13.07 4.72 12.65
CA ALA A 86 13.49 5.77 13.56
C ALA A 86 13.19 7.14 12.95
N ILE A 87 13.02 8.16 13.78
CA ILE A 87 13.09 9.56 13.34
C ILE A 87 14.43 9.81 12.62
N GLY A 88 14.39 10.45 11.45
CA GLY A 88 15.50 10.62 10.52
C GLY A 88 15.84 9.37 9.69
N GLY A 89 15.15 8.25 9.93
CA GLY A 89 15.34 6.99 9.23
C GLY A 89 14.58 6.92 7.91
N THR A 90 15.12 6.17 6.96
CA THR A 90 14.50 5.95 5.64
C THR A 90 14.32 4.47 5.35
N VAL A 91 13.33 4.13 4.54
CA VAL A 91 13.18 2.80 3.94
C VAL A 91 12.86 2.93 2.46
N SER A 92 13.40 2.02 1.66
CA SER A 92 13.22 2.00 0.21
C SER A 92 12.53 0.72 -0.25
N LEU A 93 11.60 0.86 -1.19
CA LEU A 93 10.88 -0.24 -1.83
C LEU A 93 11.09 -0.16 -3.34
N ASN A 94 11.68 -1.21 -3.90
CA ASN A 94 11.82 -1.31 -5.35
C ASN A 94 10.49 -1.74 -5.96
N VAL A 95 10.06 -1.03 -7.01
CA VAL A 95 8.82 -1.29 -7.73
C VAL A 95 9.07 -1.28 -9.24
N SER A 96 8.41 -2.19 -9.96
CA SER A 96 8.39 -2.16 -11.42
C SER A 96 7.20 -1.36 -11.91
N LEU A 97 7.44 -0.33 -12.72
CA LEU A 97 6.40 0.49 -13.31
C LEU A 97 6.37 0.29 -14.83
N GLU A 98 5.19 0.42 -15.41
CA GLU A 98 4.91 0.25 -16.83
C GLU A 98 4.83 1.61 -17.53
N GLU A 99 5.45 1.72 -18.71
CA GLU A 99 5.48 2.93 -19.52
C GLU A 99 4.06 3.47 -19.80
N GLY A 100 3.89 4.77 -19.63
CA GLY A 100 2.67 5.49 -19.93
C GLY A 100 1.53 5.29 -18.92
N VAL A 101 1.70 4.40 -17.93
CA VAL A 101 0.73 4.18 -16.84
C VAL A 101 0.88 5.29 -15.79
N GLU A 102 -0.27 5.79 -15.33
CA GLU A 102 -0.39 6.77 -14.25
C GLU A 102 -0.53 6.02 -12.91
N TYR A 103 0.33 6.39 -11.96
CA TYR A 103 0.42 5.83 -10.63
C TYR A 103 0.18 6.90 -9.57
N VAL A 104 -0.39 6.49 -8.45
CA VAL A 104 -0.51 7.30 -7.24
C VAL A 104 0.04 6.50 -6.08
N PHE A 105 0.97 7.10 -5.36
CA PHE A 105 1.58 6.54 -4.15
C PHE A 105 1.18 7.41 -2.97
N VAL A 106 0.62 6.81 -1.92
CA VAL A 106 0.16 7.52 -0.73
C VAL A 106 0.80 6.88 0.48
N ALA A 107 1.58 7.65 1.25
CA ALA A 107 2.10 7.14 2.51
C ALA A 107 1.15 7.45 3.68
N SER A 108 1.35 6.74 4.79
CA SER A 108 0.71 7.04 6.05
C SER A 108 1.68 6.90 7.20
N GLY A 109 1.79 7.96 7.99
CA GLY A 109 2.38 7.93 9.32
C GLY A 109 1.48 7.28 10.37
N PRO A 110 2.00 7.13 11.61
CA PRO A 110 1.30 6.55 12.77
C PRO A 110 0.12 7.40 13.28
N TYR A 111 0.15 8.71 13.07
CA TYR A 111 -0.83 9.70 13.49
C TYR A 111 -0.76 10.93 12.56
N GLU A 112 -1.74 11.82 12.66
CA GLU A 112 -1.85 13.01 11.80
C GLU A 112 -0.68 13.99 11.96
N GLN A 113 -0.08 14.07 13.14
CA GLN A 113 1.04 14.98 13.44
C GLN A 113 2.42 14.39 13.10
N ALA A 114 2.48 13.17 12.56
CA ALA A 114 3.74 12.64 12.06
C ALA A 114 4.13 13.43 10.81
N ASP A 115 5.43 13.52 10.54
CA ASP A 115 5.98 14.14 9.33
C ASP A 115 6.72 13.04 8.55
N VAL A 116 6.17 12.68 7.40
CA VAL A 116 6.69 11.62 6.54
C VAL A 116 6.90 12.20 5.15
N ASP A 117 8.12 12.11 4.63
CA ASP A 117 8.35 12.41 3.21
C ASP A 117 8.18 11.15 2.37
N LEU A 118 7.78 11.34 1.10
CA LEU A 118 7.77 10.30 0.08
C LEU A 118 8.55 10.76 -1.16
N TYR A 119 9.48 9.91 -1.62
CA TYR A 119 10.26 10.14 -2.82
C TYR A 119 10.08 8.99 -3.81
N LEU A 120 10.00 9.31 -5.09
CA LEU A 120 10.15 8.37 -6.19
C LEU A 120 11.47 8.63 -6.90
N ARG A 121 12.29 7.58 -7.05
CA ARG A 121 13.59 7.62 -7.70
C ARG A 121 13.65 6.67 -8.88
N ASP A 122 14.47 7.00 -9.87
CA ASP A 122 14.84 6.07 -10.93
C ASP A 122 15.94 5.08 -10.50
N SER A 123 16.37 4.21 -11.41
CA SER A 123 17.42 3.22 -11.17
C SER A 123 18.81 3.82 -10.93
N THR A 124 19.02 5.10 -11.24
CA THR A 124 20.26 5.84 -10.96
C THR A 124 20.23 6.55 -9.59
N GLY A 125 19.08 6.52 -8.91
CA GLY A 125 18.84 7.21 -7.65
C GLY A 125 18.37 8.66 -7.80
N THR A 126 18.16 9.13 -9.03
CA THR A 126 17.66 10.48 -9.32
C THR A 126 16.21 10.59 -8.88
N ILE A 127 15.88 11.66 -8.13
CA ILE A 127 14.51 11.93 -7.68
C ILE A 127 13.69 12.41 -8.88
N LEU A 128 12.63 11.67 -9.20
CA LEU A 128 11.69 11.98 -10.27
C LEU A 128 10.46 12.74 -9.78
N ALA A 129 10.00 12.41 -8.56
CA ALA A 129 8.88 13.07 -7.89
C ALA A 129 9.05 12.93 -6.37
N ARG A 130 8.46 13.85 -5.60
CA ARG A 130 8.51 13.83 -4.15
C ARG A 130 7.38 14.66 -3.54
N ASP A 131 7.04 14.32 -2.31
CA ASP A 131 6.24 15.14 -1.41
C ASP A 131 6.98 15.23 -0.06
N GLN A 132 7.11 16.45 0.45
CA GLN A 132 7.90 16.83 1.64
C GLN A 132 7.15 17.87 2.48
N GLN A 133 5.81 17.91 2.38
CA GLN A 133 5.01 18.74 3.26
C GLN A 133 5.07 18.17 4.67
N GLU A 134 5.01 19.04 5.68
CA GLU A 134 5.05 18.66 7.11
C GLU A 134 3.73 17.98 7.51
N ASP A 135 3.49 16.77 6.99
CA ASP A 135 2.31 15.97 7.25
C ASP A 135 2.59 14.46 7.20
N GLY A 136 1.66 13.68 7.76
CA GLY A 136 1.77 12.22 7.83
C GLY A 136 1.16 11.50 6.63
N THR A 137 0.89 12.19 5.52
CA THR A 137 0.15 11.70 4.35
C THR A 137 0.70 12.22 3.03
N PRO A 138 2.02 12.07 2.76
CA PRO A 138 2.58 12.53 1.50
C PRO A 138 1.99 11.74 0.32
N VAL A 139 1.75 12.43 -0.79
CA VAL A 139 1.17 11.87 -2.02
C VAL A 139 2.06 12.17 -3.22
N VAL A 140 2.42 11.13 -3.97
CA VAL A 140 3.15 11.26 -5.24
C VAL A 140 2.31 10.70 -6.39
N GLU A 141 1.98 11.57 -7.34
CA GLU A 141 1.41 11.19 -8.63
C GLU A 141 2.52 11.11 -9.69
N PHE A 142 2.52 10.05 -10.50
CA PHE A 142 3.59 9.83 -11.46
C PHE A 142 3.12 9.06 -12.69
N ARG A 143 3.49 9.54 -13.87
CA ARG A 143 3.33 8.81 -15.13
C ARG A 143 4.68 8.28 -15.59
N ALA A 144 4.83 6.95 -15.62
CA ALA A 144 6.12 6.36 -15.92
C ALA A 144 6.56 6.62 -17.38
N PRO A 145 7.74 7.22 -17.62
CA PRO A 145 8.21 7.51 -18.98
C PRO A 145 8.77 6.28 -19.69
N ALA A 146 9.07 5.21 -18.96
CA ALA A 146 9.59 3.95 -19.49
C ALA A 146 9.26 2.79 -18.55
N ASN A 147 9.23 1.58 -19.11
CA ASN A 147 9.18 0.36 -18.33
C ASN A 147 10.48 0.21 -17.53
N GLY A 148 10.39 -0.13 -16.25
CA GLY A 148 11.61 -0.37 -15.48
C GLY A 148 11.43 -0.44 -13.99
N ALA A 149 12.57 -0.60 -13.32
CA ALA A 149 12.68 -0.54 -11.87
C ALA A 149 12.80 0.91 -11.40
N TYR A 150 11.98 1.25 -10.42
CA TYR A 150 11.97 2.51 -9.69
C TYR A 150 12.06 2.20 -8.20
N GLN A 151 12.36 3.22 -7.40
CA GLN A 151 12.44 3.09 -5.95
C GLN A 151 11.53 4.12 -5.29
N LEU A 152 10.59 3.63 -4.50
CA LEU A 152 9.83 4.45 -3.56
C LEU A 152 10.61 4.52 -2.25
N GLN A 153 10.81 5.70 -1.71
CA GLN A 153 11.52 5.90 -0.45
C GLN A 153 10.66 6.70 0.51
N LEU A 154 10.45 6.16 1.70
CA LEU A 154 9.85 6.87 2.83
C LEU A 154 10.95 7.39 3.75
N HIS A 155 10.71 8.55 4.35
CA HIS A 155 11.57 9.15 5.36
C HIS A 155 10.70 9.64 6.51
N LEU A 156 10.94 9.17 7.72
CA LEU A 156 10.23 9.66 8.91
C LEU A 156 10.97 10.87 9.46
N VAL A 157 10.49 12.08 9.17
CA VAL A 157 11.13 13.34 9.56
C VAL A 157 10.86 13.66 11.03
N ALA A 158 9.62 13.51 11.48
CA ALA A 158 9.22 13.78 12.85
C ALA A 158 8.07 12.88 13.32
N ALA A 159 8.08 12.60 14.62
CA ALA A 159 7.12 11.73 15.29
C ALA A 159 7.10 12.03 16.81
N ASN A 160 6.00 11.70 17.48
CA ASN A 160 5.84 11.68 18.94
C ASN A 160 6.69 10.59 19.62
N GLU A 161 7.01 9.51 18.92
CA GLU A 161 7.84 8.40 19.39
C GLU A 161 9.13 8.35 18.55
N GLU A 162 10.26 7.99 19.17
CA GLU A 162 11.57 7.91 18.48
C GLU A 162 11.56 6.93 17.31
N MET A 163 10.70 5.92 17.40
CA MET A 163 10.42 4.95 16.34
C MET A 163 8.93 4.98 16.03
N ALA A 164 8.56 4.82 14.76
CA ALA A 164 7.18 4.65 14.37
C ALA A 164 7.01 3.73 13.16
N TYR A 165 5.87 3.05 13.09
CA TYR A 165 5.46 2.43 11.83
C TYR A 165 5.03 3.47 10.82
N VAL A 166 5.34 3.21 9.55
CA VAL A 166 4.82 3.93 8.39
C VAL A 166 4.30 2.91 7.37
N ALA A 167 3.36 3.32 6.54
CA ALA A 167 2.80 2.47 5.50
C ALA A 167 2.67 3.20 4.16
N LEU A 168 2.47 2.43 3.10
CA LEU A 168 2.39 2.90 1.73
C LEU A 168 1.26 2.19 1.00
N SER A 169 0.44 2.94 0.27
CA SER A 169 -0.53 2.46 -0.70
C SER A 169 -0.05 2.77 -2.11
N LEU A 170 -0.13 1.78 -3.00
CA LEU A 170 0.25 1.91 -4.40
C LEU A 170 -0.97 1.68 -5.28
N LEU A 171 -1.34 2.71 -6.03
CA LEU A 171 -2.46 2.72 -6.94
C LEU A 171 -1.97 2.93 -8.37
N CYS A 172 -2.77 2.48 -9.34
CA CYS A 172 -2.55 2.80 -10.74
C CYS A 172 -3.86 2.97 -11.49
N ARG A 173 -3.80 3.71 -12.58
CA ARG A 173 -4.92 3.85 -13.49
C ARG A 173 -5.25 2.50 -14.12
N ARG A 174 -6.53 2.11 -14.09
CA ARG A 174 -7.00 0.77 -14.49
C ARG A 174 -6.41 -0.37 -13.65
N GLY A 175 -6.19 -0.14 -12.35
CA GLY A 175 -5.83 -1.17 -11.39
C GLY A 175 -6.95 -2.18 -11.10
N ARG A 176 -6.99 -2.69 -9.86
CA ARG A 176 -7.96 -3.65 -9.36
C ARG A 176 -8.75 -3.03 -8.21
N GLN A 177 -10.00 -3.41 -8.08
CA GLN A 177 -10.77 -3.07 -6.89
C GLN A 177 -10.41 -4.02 -5.74
N ILE A 178 -10.27 -3.45 -4.55
CA ILE A 178 -10.21 -4.20 -3.30
C ILE A 178 -11.40 -3.71 -2.49
N PRO A 179 -12.50 -4.50 -2.42
CA PRO A 179 -13.63 -4.14 -1.57
C PRO A 179 -13.18 -3.97 -0.12
N GLU A 180 -13.68 -2.93 0.55
CA GLU A 180 -13.35 -2.64 1.94
C GLU A 180 -13.64 -3.82 2.87
N GLN A 181 -14.75 -4.54 2.63
CA GLN A 181 -15.11 -5.73 3.38
C GLN A 181 -14.05 -6.84 3.24
N ASP A 182 -13.47 -7.02 2.05
CA ASP A 182 -12.44 -8.02 1.81
C ASP A 182 -11.14 -7.65 2.51
N TYR A 183 -10.76 -6.37 2.48
CA TYR A 183 -9.63 -5.86 3.26
C TYR A 183 -9.81 -6.13 4.76
N HIS A 184 -10.92 -5.70 5.36
CA HIS A 184 -11.15 -5.89 6.80
C HIS A 184 -11.15 -7.35 7.20
N LYS A 185 -11.74 -8.23 6.38
CA LYS A 185 -11.74 -9.68 6.61
C LYS A 185 -10.32 -10.25 6.60
N VAL A 186 -9.53 -9.94 5.57
CA VAL A 186 -8.15 -10.43 5.43
C VAL A 186 -7.25 -9.85 6.53
N ALA A 187 -7.32 -8.54 6.78
CA ALA A 187 -6.55 -7.86 7.81
C ALA A 187 -6.84 -8.43 9.21
N THR A 188 -8.12 -8.60 9.57
CA THR A 188 -8.51 -9.16 10.87
C THR A 188 -7.96 -10.58 11.05
N GLY A 189 -8.14 -11.44 10.04
CA GLY A 189 -7.63 -12.82 10.09
C GLY A 189 -6.10 -12.87 10.18
N PHE A 190 -5.43 -12.06 9.38
CA PHE A 190 -3.98 -11.94 9.36
C PHE A 190 -3.41 -11.49 10.70
N PHE A 191 -3.88 -10.36 11.26
CA PHE A 191 -3.34 -9.82 12.51
C PHE A 191 -3.68 -10.70 13.72
N ALA A 192 -4.83 -11.38 13.71
CA ALA A 192 -5.14 -12.39 14.73
C ALA A 192 -4.16 -13.58 14.66
N ALA A 193 -3.79 -14.04 13.47
CA ALA A 193 -2.79 -15.10 13.29
C ALA A 193 -1.38 -14.61 13.69
N ALA A 194 -0.98 -13.42 13.25
CA ALA A 194 0.30 -12.79 13.60
C ALA A 194 0.46 -12.64 15.12
N HIS A 195 -0.59 -12.24 15.83
CA HIS A 195 -0.58 -12.17 17.29
C HIS A 195 -0.32 -13.54 17.92
N LYS A 196 -0.96 -14.61 17.42
CA LYS A 196 -0.73 -15.98 17.89
C LYS A 196 0.70 -16.45 17.64
N VAL A 197 1.28 -16.14 16.47
CA VAL A 197 2.68 -16.45 16.16
C VAL A 197 3.62 -15.80 17.18
N ARG A 198 3.49 -14.48 17.37
CA ARG A 198 4.32 -13.71 18.32
C ARG A 198 4.15 -14.18 19.77
N ALA A 199 2.96 -14.61 20.16
CA ALA A 199 2.71 -15.16 21.49
C ALA A 199 3.27 -16.58 21.68
N SER A 200 3.44 -17.35 20.60
CA SER A 200 3.84 -18.77 20.66
C SER A 200 5.34 -18.98 20.54
N VAL A 201 6.09 -18.03 19.96
CA VAL A 201 7.54 -18.15 19.73
C VAL A 201 8.28 -17.06 20.50
N PRO A 202 8.95 -17.40 21.63
CA PRO A 202 9.67 -16.42 22.43
C PRO A 202 10.72 -15.65 21.61
N GLY A 203 10.73 -14.33 21.76
CA GLY A 203 11.71 -13.46 21.09
C GLY A 203 11.33 -13.06 19.67
N ILE A 204 10.31 -13.66 19.06
CA ILE A 204 9.82 -13.26 17.74
C ILE A 204 8.94 -12.02 17.85
N ASP A 205 9.29 -10.99 17.07
CA ASP A 205 8.46 -9.82 16.85
C ASP A 205 8.37 -9.49 15.35
N TRP A 206 7.64 -8.43 14.99
CA TRP A 206 7.73 -7.87 13.66
C TRP A 206 9.18 -7.52 13.32
N GLN A 207 9.53 -7.69 12.05
CA GLN A 207 10.78 -7.15 11.52
C GLN A 207 10.81 -5.62 11.77
N LYS A 208 11.86 -5.16 12.45
CA LYS A 208 11.95 -3.80 13.01
C LYS A 208 13.33 -3.17 12.81
N GLN A 209 14.26 -3.81 12.10
CA GLN A 209 15.55 -3.15 11.88
C GLN A 209 15.32 -1.90 11.02
N PRO A 210 16.03 -0.80 11.30
CA PRO A 210 15.91 0.41 10.50
C PRO A 210 16.12 0.12 9.01
N GLY A 211 15.20 0.60 8.17
CA GLY A 211 15.29 0.42 6.72
C GLY A 211 14.71 -0.91 6.19
N GLU A 212 14.05 -1.70 7.03
CA GLU A 212 13.40 -2.94 6.62
C GLU A 212 11.86 -2.83 6.58
N TRP A 213 11.25 -3.50 5.61
CA TRP A 213 9.80 -3.66 5.52
C TRP A 213 9.37 -4.91 6.29
N CYS A 214 8.24 -4.84 7.00
CA CYS A 214 7.76 -5.93 7.84
C CYS A 214 6.42 -6.52 7.35
N LEU A 215 5.73 -5.84 6.45
CA LEU A 215 4.40 -6.21 5.99
C LEU A 215 4.16 -5.76 4.55
N PHE A 216 3.51 -6.60 3.77
CA PHE A 216 3.21 -6.37 2.36
C PHE A 216 1.78 -6.80 2.04
N GLY A 217 1.12 -6.09 1.14
CA GLY A 217 -0.17 -6.46 0.56
C GLY A 217 -0.08 -6.62 -0.95
N TYR A 218 -0.72 -7.68 -1.46
CA TYR A 218 -0.73 -8.02 -2.87
C TYR A 218 -2.15 -8.23 -3.38
N SER A 219 -2.48 -7.71 -4.57
CA SER A 219 -3.70 -8.07 -5.30
C SER A 219 -3.35 -9.05 -6.42
N LEU A 220 -3.77 -10.31 -6.29
CA LEU A 220 -3.40 -11.41 -7.18
C LEU A 220 -4.63 -12.17 -7.72
N ARG A 221 -4.44 -12.94 -8.78
CA ARG A 221 -5.41 -13.89 -9.37
C ARG A 221 -4.91 -15.32 -9.21
N GLU A 222 -5.79 -16.28 -9.48
CA GLU A 222 -5.37 -17.67 -9.70
C GLU A 222 -4.26 -17.74 -10.77
N ASN A 223 -3.23 -18.54 -10.49
CA ASN A 223 -2.01 -18.70 -11.28
C ASN A 223 -1.13 -17.44 -11.41
N GLU A 224 -1.41 -16.37 -10.67
CA GLU A 224 -0.48 -15.27 -10.50
C GLU A 224 0.43 -15.50 -9.29
N GLY A 225 1.60 -14.88 -9.33
CA GLY A 225 2.51 -14.82 -8.20
C GLY A 225 3.17 -13.45 -8.11
N ALA A 226 3.83 -13.21 -6.98
CA ALA A 226 4.63 -12.03 -6.74
C ALA A 226 5.95 -12.43 -6.10
N THR A 227 7.01 -11.68 -6.41
CA THR A 227 8.32 -11.87 -5.79
C THR A 227 8.77 -10.55 -5.18
N LEU A 228 8.96 -10.56 -3.87
CA LEU A 228 9.70 -9.55 -3.16
C LEU A 228 11.18 -9.94 -3.21
N ARG A 229 11.98 -9.14 -3.92
CA ARG A 229 13.38 -9.46 -4.16
C ARG A 229 14.28 -8.86 -3.09
N LYS A 230 15.38 -9.55 -2.79
CA LYS A 230 16.43 -9.08 -1.89
C LYS A 230 15.89 -8.62 -0.52
N LEU A 231 15.00 -9.43 0.05
CA LEU A 231 14.60 -9.24 1.42
C LEU A 231 15.81 -9.55 2.30
N GLN A 232 16.24 -8.56 3.09
CA GLN A 232 17.34 -8.73 4.01
C GLN A 232 16.87 -9.60 5.18
N HIS A 233 17.61 -10.67 5.42
CA HIS A 233 17.35 -11.58 6.52
C HIS A 233 18.59 -11.67 7.39
N PRO A 234 18.55 -11.16 8.64
CA PRO A 234 19.63 -11.39 9.57
C PRO A 234 19.69 -12.88 9.96
N GLU A 235 20.80 -13.27 10.59
CA GLU A 235 20.97 -14.60 11.16
C GLU A 235 19.84 -14.91 12.17
N GLY A 236 19.54 -16.21 12.34
CA GLY A 236 18.62 -16.72 13.35
C GLY A 236 17.26 -17.13 12.80
N GLN A 237 16.34 -17.43 13.72
CA GLN A 237 14.99 -17.86 13.37
C GLN A 237 14.19 -16.73 12.71
N LYS A 238 13.37 -17.08 11.73
CA LYS A 238 12.52 -16.17 10.97
C LYS A 238 11.20 -16.86 10.69
N ILE A 239 10.12 -16.09 10.77
CA ILE A 239 8.78 -16.57 10.41
C ILE A 239 8.23 -15.64 9.34
N ILE A 240 7.64 -16.24 8.31
CA ILE A 240 6.86 -15.52 7.30
C ILE A 240 5.46 -16.11 7.33
N ALA A 241 4.47 -15.27 7.57
CA ALA A 241 3.07 -15.69 7.55
C ALA A 241 2.31 -14.88 6.51
N ALA A 242 1.33 -15.51 5.87
CA ALA A 242 0.42 -14.81 4.98
C ALA A 242 -1.04 -15.14 5.30
N ALA A 243 -1.94 -14.27 4.86
CA ALA A 243 -3.37 -14.53 4.84
C ALA A 243 -3.97 -14.04 3.52
N ALA A 244 -4.86 -14.82 2.92
CA ALA A 244 -5.50 -14.53 1.64
C ALA A 244 -7.03 -14.49 1.75
N GLY A 245 -7.67 -13.63 0.95
CA GLY A 245 -9.13 -13.62 0.81
C GLY A 245 -9.65 -12.77 -0.35
N PRO A 246 -10.94 -12.91 -0.70
CA PRO A 246 -11.94 -13.77 -0.07
C PRO A 246 -11.77 -15.28 -0.39
N GLU A 247 -12.24 -16.14 0.52
CA GLU A 247 -12.13 -17.61 0.44
C GLU A 247 -13.02 -18.25 -0.64
N PRO A 248 -12.64 -19.43 -1.18
CA PRO A 248 -11.42 -20.19 -0.91
C PRO A 248 -10.24 -19.68 -1.75
N ALA A 249 -9.15 -19.30 -1.07
CA ALA A 249 -7.87 -18.98 -1.68
C ALA A 249 -6.82 -19.98 -1.18
N GLU A 250 -6.01 -20.52 -2.09
CA GLU A 250 -4.87 -21.38 -1.75
C GLU A 250 -3.61 -20.71 -2.25
N ILE A 251 -2.73 -20.35 -1.32
CA ILE A 251 -1.47 -19.67 -1.61
C ILE A 251 -0.30 -20.46 -1.03
N SER A 252 0.84 -20.38 -1.72
CA SER A 252 2.11 -20.99 -1.31
C SER A 252 3.18 -19.92 -1.18
N LEU A 253 4.07 -20.10 -0.19
CA LEU A 253 5.23 -19.24 0.03
C LEU A 253 6.52 -20.01 -0.26
N TYR A 254 7.46 -19.33 -0.90
CA TYR A 254 8.79 -19.84 -1.19
C TYR A 254 9.82 -18.78 -0.81
N LEU A 255 10.90 -19.20 -0.19
CA LEU A 255 12.12 -18.43 -0.07
C LEU A 255 13.17 -19.05 -0.97
N GLY A 256 13.82 -18.22 -1.77
CA GLY A 256 14.94 -18.66 -2.59
C GLY A 256 16.05 -17.63 -2.64
N THR A 257 17.22 -18.05 -3.10
CA THR A 257 18.34 -17.18 -3.47
C THR A 257 18.08 -16.53 -4.83
N ASP A 258 18.92 -15.56 -5.19
CA ASP A 258 18.84 -14.82 -6.46
C ASP A 258 19.05 -15.69 -7.71
N ASP A 259 19.80 -16.79 -7.59
CA ASP A 259 19.98 -17.81 -8.61
C ASP A 259 18.81 -18.82 -8.70
N GLY A 260 17.79 -18.67 -7.84
CA GLY A 260 16.56 -19.45 -7.85
C GLY A 260 16.60 -20.74 -7.04
N GLN A 261 17.65 -20.98 -6.24
CA GLN A 261 17.65 -22.12 -5.31
C GLN A 261 16.63 -21.90 -4.19
N ILE A 262 15.69 -22.83 -4.01
CA ILE A 262 14.72 -22.78 -2.92
C ILE A 262 15.39 -23.13 -1.60
N VAL A 263 15.35 -22.19 -0.66
CA VAL A 263 15.84 -22.33 0.73
C VAL A 263 14.75 -22.90 1.63
N ALA A 264 13.51 -22.41 1.48
CA ALA A 264 12.37 -22.89 2.24
C ALA A 264 11.07 -22.74 1.44
N LYS A 265 10.07 -23.58 1.74
CA LYS A 265 8.74 -23.47 1.14
C LYS A 265 7.66 -24.02 2.06
N THR A 266 6.43 -23.56 1.88
CA THR A 266 5.26 -24.10 2.57
C THR A 266 4.96 -25.53 2.10
N GLN A 267 4.49 -26.38 3.01
CA GLN A 267 4.21 -27.79 2.70
C GLN A 267 2.93 -27.98 1.88
N GLN A 268 1.94 -27.12 2.11
CA GLN A 268 0.63 -27.17 1.45
C GLN A 268 0.16 -25.75 1.17
N ALA A 269 -0.50 -25.55 0.02
CA ALA A 269 -1.20 -24.33 -0.28
C ALA A 269 -2.45 -24.18 0.59
N THR A 270 -2.60 -23.03 1.22
CA THR A 270 -3.70 -22.74 2.15
C THR A 270 -4.00 -21.24 2.14
N ALA A 271 -5.11 -20.81 2.74
CA ALA A 271 -5.40 -19.38 2.92
C ALA A 271 -4.48 -18.71 3.95
N TYR A 272 -3.81 -19.50 4.81
CA TYR A 272 -2.97 -19.02 5.91
C TYR A 272 -1.62 -19.74 5.99
N PRO A 273 -0.76 -19.66 4.95
CA PRO A 273 0.51 -20.35 4.98
C PRO A 273 1.46 -19.69 6.00
N LEU A 274 2.27 -20.53 6.63
CA LEU A 274 3.34 -20.13 7.53
C LEU A 274 4.62 -20.84 7.10
N LEU A 275 5.68 -20.08 6.96
CA LEU A 275 7.03 -20.55 6.69
C LEU A 275 7.89 -20.20 7.91
N ASP A 276 8.39 -21.22 8.59
CA ASP A 276 9.37 -21.11 9.68
C ASP A 276 10.71 -21.60 9.14
N TYR A 277 11.76 -20.79 9.24
CA TYR A 277 13.09 -21.17 8.83
C TYR A 277 14.16 -20.50 9.70
N SER A 278 15.34 -21.09 9.73
CA SER A 278 16.50 -20.54 10.41
C SER A 278 17.54 -20.12 9.37
N ASN A 279 17.94 -18.86 9.40
CA ASN A 279 18.95 -18.32 8.50
C ASN A 279 20.34 -18.47 9.14
N PRO A 280 21.27 -19.25 8.55
CA PRO A 280 22.57 -19.52 9.17
C PRO A 280 23.56 -18.36 9.10
N ALA A 281 23.31 -17.37 8.24
CA ALA A 281 24.11 -16.16 8.09
C ALA A 281 23.24 -15.06 7.46
N VAL A 282 23.67 -13.81 7.59
CA VAL A 282 23.00 -12.69 6.90
C VAL A 282 22.98 -12.95 5.39
N SER A 283 21.79 -12.89 4.79
CA SER A 283 21.60 -13.16 3.36
C SER A 283 20.44 -12.35 2.78
N ASP A 284 20.54 -12.04 1.49
CA ASP A 284 19.45 -11.50 0.70
C ASP A 284 18.68 -12.68 0.10
N LEU A 285 17.40 -12.83 0.44
CA LEU A 285 16.54 -13.87 -0.13
C LEU A 285 15.37 -13.24 -0.89
N ASP A 286 14.91 -13.94 -1.90
CA ASP A 286 13.69 -13.62 -2.64
C ASP A 286 12.51 -14.36 -2.01
N LEU A 287 11.53 -13.61 -1.52
CA LEU A 287 10.25 -14.14 -1.06
C LEU A 287 9.27 -14.17 -2.22
N ARG A 288 8.87 -15.36 -2.63
CA ARG A 288 7.85 -15.59 -3.66
C ARG A 288 6.56 -16.09 -3.04
N LEU A 289 5.47 -15.51 -3.50
CA LEU A 289 4.08 -15.89 -3.22
C LEU A 289 3.46 -16.36 -4.53
N ASP A 290 2.84 -17.53 -4.55
CA ASP A 290 2.05 -18.02 -5.69
C ASP A 290 0.61 -18.32 -5.25
N VAL A 291 -0.36 -17.96 -6.09
CA VAL A 291 -1.78 -18.27 -5.89
C VAL A 291 -2.15 -19.49 -6.72
N GLU A 292 -2.31 -20.63 -6.04
CA GLU A 292 -2.64 -21.90 -6.69
C GLU A 292 -4.12 -22.01 -7.04
N ARG A 293 -4.98 -21.45 -6.19
CA ARG A 293 -6.43 -21.44 -6.42
C ARG A 293 -7.08 -20.17 -5.91
N ALA A 294 -7.92 -19.54 -6.72
CA ALA A 294 -8.75 -18.40 -6.32
C ALA A 294 -9.96 -18.25 -7.26
N ARG A 295 -11.12 -17.84 -6.72
CA ARG A 295 -12.33 -17.60 -7.54
C ARG A 295 -12.32 -16.26 -8.29
N ALA A 296 -11.55 -15.30 -7.80
CA ALA A 296 -11.52 -13.92 -8.28
C ALA A 296 -10.16 -13.28 -7.94
N HIS A 297 -10.08 -11.95 -8.03
CA HIS A 297 -8.97 -11.21 -7.43
C HIS A 297 -9.01 -11.40 -5.92
N ILE A 298 -7.86 -11.68 -5.32
CA ILE A 298 -7.69 -11.82 -3.89
C ILE A 298 -6.71 -10.77 -3.39
N LEU A 299 -6.93 -10.32 -2.15
CA LEU A 299 -5.93 -9.63 -1.36
C LEU A 299 -5.14 -10.68 -0.57
N VAL A 300 -3.82 -10.57 -0.60
CA VAL A 300 -2.92 -11.34 0.26
C VAL A 300 -2.12 -10.37 1.11
N LEU A 301 -2.13 -10.55 2.43
CA LEU A 301 -1.20 -9.88 3.35
C LEU A 301 -0.09 -10.84 3.73
N VAL A 302 1.16 -10.37 3.74
CA VAL A 302 2.36 -11.15 4.07
C VAL A 302 3.19 -10.39 5.10
N GLY A 303 3.40 -10.98 6.28
CA GLY A 303 4.22 -10.43 7.35
C GLY A 303 5.53 -11.17 7.52
N VAL A 304 6.57 -10.42 7.89
CA VAL A 304 7.89 -10.95 8.20
C VAL A 304 8.21 -10.69 9.68
N PHE A 305 8.62 -11.76 10.37
CA PHE A 305 8.88 -11.78 11.80
C PHE A 305 10.29 -12.32 12.09
N GLN A 306 10.94 -11.79 13.11
CA GLN A 306 12.32 -12.13 13.49
C GLN A 306 12.60 -11.98 14.97
#